data_AF-A0A353B3H3-F1
#
_entry.id   AF-A0A353B3H3-F1
#
_cell.length_a   1.000
_cell.length_b   1.000
_cell.length_c   1.000
_cell.angle_alpha   90.00
_cell.angle_beta   90.00
_cell.angle_gamma   90.00
#
_symmetry.space_group_name_H-M   'P 1'
#
loop_
_entity.id
_entity.type
_entity.pdbx_description
1 polymer ?
#
loop_
_entity_poly.entity_id
_entity_poly.type
_entity_poly.pdbx_seq_one_letter_code
_entity_poly.pdbx_strand_id
1 'polypeptide(L)'
;MPDQVSARKHFSRRNAVTALGVMSTWVVASGATCISRTRPSDLYAPPIVFESEPSLDELIGQLNNSLNIQSIESNTLKVSSPDISFRLNGSMVWQRQMNFYFEARPPGGNVLPTAIAAGSTDEKFWAKLSYPREQLVYARYAEFESLMGPRPLLPVSPIWIREAMGIIEFDPQHKHTGLQRRPNGWVEIESHIPSPRGGYIRKVVVDPKLATIHQTTLTEASTRRMIASADMSKHTYFGEVGVALPMEVHVKLLGRETLSFTVEISNYLFNQTTAESDARYEMPDSTGIDTVDLTRVLANGQFTPASTPKYTPERTATLPGHYSVR
;
A
#
# COMPACT_ATOMS: atom_id res chain seq x y z
N MET A 1 3.08 -32.19 76.64
CA MET A 1 3.39 -31.53 77.94
C MET A 1 4.47 -32.37 78.61
N PRO A 2 5.55 -31.83 79.21
CA PRO A 2 6.00 -30.45 79.43
C PRO A 2 7.17 -30.09 78.46
N ASP A 3 7.68 -28.88 78.25
CA ASP A 3 7.94 -27.66 79.04
C ASP A 3 9.44 -27.49 79.39
N GLN A 4 9.95 -26.32 79.00
CA GLN A 4 11.18 -25.58 79.39
C GLN A 4 12.59 -26.22 79.37
N VAL A 5 13.35 -25.84 78.33
CA VAL A 5 14.53 -24.94 78.36
C VAL A 5 15.33 -24.82 79.67
N SER A 6 16.65 -25.06 79.64
CA SER A 6 17.65 -24.12 80.20
C SER A 6 19.12 -24.45 79.88
N ALA A 7 19.77 -23.48 79.23
CA ALA A 7 21.08 -22.88 79.53
C ALA A 7 22.36 -23.73 79.67
N ARG A 8 23.40 -23.34 78.91
CA ARG A 8 24.68 -22.71 79.35
C ARG A 8 25.74 -22.93 78.26
N LYS A 9 26.20 -21.87 77.61
CA LYS A 9 27.36 -21.02 77.96
C LYS A 9 28.73 -21.62 77.63
N HIS A 10 29.55 -20.71 77.11
CA HIS A 10 31.01 -20.61 77.09
C HIS A 10 31.74 -21.11 75.82
N PHE A 11 32.22 -20.19 74.97
CA PHE A 11 33.39 -19.28 75.10
C PHE A 11 34.69 -20.00 74.73
N SER A 12 35.36 -19.54 73.67
CA SER A 12 36.79 -19.18 73.68
C SER A 12 37.29 -19.01 72.24
N ARG A 13 37.40 -17.75 71.81
CA ARG A 13 38.66 -17.05 71.48
C ARG A 13 39.37 -17.57 70.22
N ARG A 14 39.52 -16.72 69.21
CA ARG A 14 40.72 -15.88 69.06
C ARG A 14 40.61 -14.90 67.89
N ASN A 15 41.31 -13.79 68.10
CA ASN A 15 41.30 -12.52 67.38
C ASN A 15 42.06 -12.54 66.05
N ALA A 16 41.90 -11.40 65.35
CA ALA A 16 42.78 -10.78 64.35
C ALA A 16 42.61 -11.33 62.93
N VAL A 17 41.84 -10.69 62.03
CA VAL A 17 42.14 -9.40 61.36
C VAL A 17 43.58 -9.40 60.84
N THR A 18 43.81 -9.69 59.57
CA THR A 18 44.09 -8.69 58.50
C THR A 18 44.38 -9.39 57.15
N ALA A 19 43.81 -8.80 56.09
CA ALA A 19 44.17 -8.83 54.65
C ALA A 19 43.94 -10.13 53.83
N LEU A 20 42.96 -10.14 52.91
CA LEU A 20 42.98 -9.57 51.54
C LEU A 20 44.03 -10.23 50.63
N GLY A 21 43.56 -11.08 49.71
CA GLY A 21 44.36 -11.54 48.58
C GLY A 21 44.01 -12.96 48.14
N VAL A 22 43.53 -13.08 46.91
CA VAL A 22 43.42 -14.33 46.13
C VAL A 22 42.15 -15.17 46.40
N MET A 23 41.01 -14.66 45.95
CA MET A 23 39.93 -15.50 45.40
C MET A 23 39.17 -14.75 44.27
N SER A 24 39.93 -14.09 43.39
CA SER A 24 39.47 -13.59 42.09
C SER A 24 40.02 -14.50 41.02
N THR A 25 39.28 -15.54 40.65
CA THR A 25 39.29 -16.23 39.34
C THR A 25 38.36 -17.43 39.45
N TRP A 26 37.74 -17.83 38.33
CA TRP A 26 36.76 -18.93 38.17
C TRP A 26 35.33 -18.51 38.55
N VAL A 27 34.36 -18.27 37.66
CA VAL A 27 34.19 -18.56 36.24
C VAL A 27 33.29 -17.45 35.65
N VAL A 28 33.88 -16.50 34.93
CA VAL A 28 33.15 -15.64 33.99
C VAL A 28 33.40 -16.22 32.60
N ALA A 29 32.62 -17.23 32.26
CA ALA A 29 32.54 -17.76 30.90
C ALA A 29 31.13 -18.32 30.65
N SER A 30 30.11 -17.62 31.13
CA SER A 30 28.79 -17.69 30.49
C SER A 30 28.95 -16.93 29.18
N GLY A 31 29.38 -17.64 28.14
CA GLY A 31 29.29 -17.14 26.78
C GLY A 31 27.87 -16.66 26.57
N ALA A 32 27.70 -15.34 26.45
CA ALA A 32 26.48 -14.76 25.93
C ALA A 32 26.35 -15.33 24.52
N THR A 33 25.68 -16.47 24.40
CA THR A 33 25.26 -17.00 23.12
C THR A 33 24.19 -16.02 22.69
N CYS A 34 24.61 -14.99 21.97
CA CYS A 34 23.72 -14.14 21.20
C CYS A 34 23.10 -15.05 20.13
N ILE A 35 22.10 -15.83 20.53
CA ILE A 35 21.13 -16.39 19.61
C ILE A 35 20.57 -15.17 18.90
N SER A 36 21.00 -14.99 17.66
CA SER A 36 20.42 -13.99 16.78
C SER A 36 18.94 -14.31 16.73
N ARG A 37 18.12 -13.53 17.46
CA ARG A 37 16.67 -13.62 17.36
C ARG A 37 16.35 -13.08 15.97
N THR A 38 16.36 -13.97 14.99
CA THR A 38 15.75 -13.73 13.69
C THR A 38 14.35 -13.24 13.98
N ARG A 39 14.09 -11.96 13.74
CA ARG A 39 12.75 -11.44 13.96
C ARG A 39 11.86 -12.14 12.95
N PRO A 40 10.61 -12.46 13.27
CA PRO A 40 9.67 -13.00 12.27
C PRO A 40 9.60 -12.16 10.99
N SER A 41 9.94 -10.87 11.06
CA SER A 41 10.08 -9.95 9.91
C SER A 41 11.22 -10.30 8.95
N ASP A 42 12.31 -10.91 9.43
CA ASP A 42 13.50 -11.16 8.60
C ASP A 42 13.27 -12.34 7.65
N LEU A 43 12.32 -13.23 7.95
CA LEU A 43 11.94 -14.36 7.11
C LEU A 43 11.27 -13.93 5.79
N TYR A 44 10.71 -12.72 5.76
CA TYR A 44 10.05 -12.17 4.58
C TYR A 44 10.72 -10.89 4.06
N ALA A 45 11.95 -10.60 4.51
CA ALA A 45 12.72 -9.51 3.94
C ALA A 45 13.07 -9.83 2.47
N PRO A 46 13.09 -8.83 1.57
CA PRO A 46 13.58 -8.99 0.22
C PRO A 46 15.00 -9.61 0.21
N PRO A 47 15.23 -10.71 -0.52
CA PRO A 47 16.54 -11.31 -0.62
C PRO A 47 17.47 -10.44 -1.47
N ILE A 48 18.78 -10.64 -1.31
CA ILE A 48 19.76 -10.13 -2.26
C ILE A 48 19.58 -10.92 -3.55
N VAL A 49 19.24 -10.22 -4.63
CA VAL A 49 19.07 -10.82 -5.96
C VAL A 49 20.34 -10.69 -6.78
N PHE A 50 21.03 -9.55 -6.64
CA PHE A 50 22.25 -9.26 -7.39
C PHE A 50 23.41 -8.98 -6.44
N GLU A 51 24.47 -9.80 -6.53
CA GLU A 51 25.71 -9.64 -5.75
C GLU A 51 26.63 -8.54 -6.34
N SER A 52 26.45 -8.23 -7.62
CA SER A 52 27.09 -7.13 -8.34
C SER A 52 26.04 -6.22 -8.99
N GLU A 53 26.46 -5.07 -9.54
CA GLU A 53 25.53 -4.20 -10.25
C GLU A 53 24.95 -4.93 -11.49
N PRO A 54 23.62 -5.07 -11.60
CA PRO A 54 23.00 -5.73 -12.75
C PRO A 54 23.04 -4.83 -13.98
N SER A 55 23.00 -5.45 -15.16
CA SER A 55 22.63 -4.76 -16.39
C SER A 55 21.14 -4.36 -16.39
N LEU A 56 20.76 -3.46 -17.30
CA LEU A 56 19.37 -3.00 -17.42
C LEU A 56 18.43 -4.19 -17.74
N ASP A 57 18.85 -5.07 -18.64
CA ASP A 57 18.05 -6.21 -19.08
C ASP A 57 17.87 -7.26 -17.96
N GLU A 58 18.93 -7.52 -17.18
CA GLU A 58 18.84 -8.40 -16.01
C GLU A 58 17.88 -7.86 -14.96
N LEU A 59 17.98 -6.56 -14.65
CA LEU A 59 17.09 -5.93 -13.68
C LEU A 59 15.64 -5.92 -14.17
N ILE A 60 15.40 -5.59 -15.44
CA ILE A 60 14.06 -5.66 -16.05
C ILE A 60 13.52 -7.09 -16.02
N GLY A 61 14.34 -8.08 -16.37
CA GLY A 61 13.96 -9.50 -16.33
C GLY A 61 13.49 -9.91 -14.94
N GLN A 62 14.23 -9.52 -13.90
CA GLN A 62 13.84 -9.77 -12.51
C GLN A 62 12.56 -9.04 -12.10
N LEU A 63 12.40 -7.77 -12.47
CA LEU A 63 11.18 -6.99 -12.15
C LEU A 63 9.94 -7.56 -12.86
N ASN A 64 10.11 -8.12 -14.05
CA ASN A 64 9.06 -8.81 -14.80
C ASN A 64 8.63 -10.14 -14.17
N ASN A 65 9.26 -10.63 -13.09
CA ASN A 65 8.70 -11.73 -12.29
C ASN A 65 7.30 -11.40 -11.74
N SER A 66 6.91 -10.11 -11.69
CA SER A 66 5.54 -9.67 -11.40
C SER A 66 4.50 -10.27 -12.36
N LEU A 67 4.91 -10.74 -13.54
CA LEU A 67 4.06 -11.45 -14.51
C LEU A 67 3.56 -12.80 -13.97
N ASN A 68 4.23 -13.38 -12.97
CA ASN A 68 3.76 -14.58 -12.27
C ASN A 68 2.48 -14.32 -11.47
N ILE A 69 2.13 -13.05 -11.26
CA ILE A 69 0.91 -12.64 -10.59
C ILE A 69 -0.21 -12.47 -11.61
N GLN A 70 -1.20 -13.35 -11.52
CA GLN A 70 -2.45 -13.36 -12.29
C GLN A 70 -3.61 -12.79 -11.49
N SER A 71 -3.64 -12.99 -10.17
CA SER A 71 -4.59 -12.32 -9.28
C SER A 71 -3.96 -11.95 -7.95
N ILE A 72 -4.48 -10.87 -7.35
CA ILE A 72 -4.19 -10.46 -5.98
C ILE A 72 -5.50 -10.19 -5.26
N GLU A 73 -5.62 -10.69 -4.05
CA GLU A 73 -6.67 -10.31 -3.11
C GLU A 73 -6.06 -9.82 -1.79
N SER A 74 -6.64 -8.76 -1.23
CA SER A 74 -6.36 -8.32 0.12
C SER A 74 -7.66 -7.90 0.80
N ASN A 75 -7.99 -8.53 1.93
CA ASN A 75 -9.22 -8.28 2.67
C ASN A 75 -9.00 -7.38 3.89
N THR A 76 -7.78 -6.91 4.10
CA THR A 76 -7.39 -6.17 5.31
C THR A 76 -6.51 -4.97 4.95
N LEU A 77 -7.10 -4.04 4.20
CA LEU A 77 -6.48 -2.76 3.87
C LEU A 77 -6.86 -1.69 4.89
N LYS A 78 -5.92 -0.80 5.20
CA LYS A 78 -6.22 0.50 5.81
C LYS A 78 -5.94 1.59 4.80
N VAL A 79 -6.90 2.50 4.63
CA VAL A 79 -6.75 3.64 3.71
C VAL A 79 -6.84 4.93 4.50
N SER A 80 -5.90 5.83 4.26
CA SER A 80 -5.89 7.16 4.88
C SER A 80 -5.65 8.22 3.82
N SER A 81 -6.16 9.42 4.04
CA SER A 81 -5.99 10.56 3.13
C SER A 81 -5.90 11.84 3.97
N PRO A 82 -5.13 12.86 3.54
CA PRO A 82 -5.09 14.15 4.24
C PRO A 82 -6.47 14.80 4.43
N ASP A 83 -7.43 14.50 3.55
CA ASP A 83 -8.76 15.09 3.55
C ASP A 83 -9.77 14.33 4.45
N ILE A 84 -9.41 13.14 4.94
CA ILE A 84 -10.27 12.28 5.75
C ILE A 84 -9.66 12.11 7.15
N SER A 85 -10.38 12.51 8.19
CA SER A 85 -9.86 12.54 9.57
C SER A 85 -9.73 11.17 10.26
N PHE A 86 -10.05 10.08 9.58
CA PHE A 86 -10.02 8.71 10.11
C PHE A 86 -9.56 7.74 9.03
N ARG A 87 -9.05 6.57 9.45
CA ARG A 87 -8.65 5.51 8.53
C ARG A 87 -9.87 4.70 8.11
N LEU A 88 -9.99 4.45 6.82
CA LEU A 88 -10.98 3.53 6.27
C LEU A 88 -10.44 2.09 6.34
N ASN A 89 -11.36 1.14 6.51
CA ASN A 89 -11.09 -0.28 6.35
C ASN A 89 -11.50 -0.69 4.93
N GLY A 90 -10.63 -1.36 4.20
CA GLY A 90 -10.92 -1.73 2.82
C GLY A 90 -10.52 -3.15 2.45
N SER A 91 -10.96 -3.53 1.27
CA SER A 91 -10.56 -4.74 0.56
C SER A 91 -10.28 -4.39 -0.90
N MET A 92 -9.50 -5.23 -1.54
CA MET A 92 -9.15 -5.10 -2.95
C MET A 92 -9.02 -6.48 -3.56
N VAL A 93 -9.49 -6.61 -4.79
CA VAL A 93 -9.26 -7.75 -5.66
C VAL A 93 -8.81 -7.22 -7.00
N TRP A 94 -7.73 -7.78 -7.52
CA TRP A 94 -7.27 -7.52 -8.87
C TRP A 94 -7.06 -8.87 -9.56
N GLN A 95 -7.49 -8.94 -10.81
CA GLN A 95 -7.20 -10.04 -11.71
C GLN A 95 -6.74 -9.49 -13.05
N ARG A 96 -5.67 -10.08 -13.57
CA ARG A 96 -5.10 -9.72 -14.84
C ARG A 96 -6.14 -9.93 -15.96
N GLN A 97 -6.28 -9.02 -16.93
CA GLN A 97 -5.51 -7.78 -17.09
C GLN A 97 -6.16 -6.57 -16.40
N MET A 98 -7.48 -6.39 -16.58
CA MET A 98 -8.17 -5.15 -16.25
C MET A 98 -9.21 -5.31 -15.12
N ASN A 99 -9.46 -6.54 -14.65
CA ASN A 99 -10.46 -6.79 -13.62
C ASN A 99 -9.95 -6.28 -12.28
N PHE A 100 -10.69 -5.34 -11.69
CA PHE A 100 -10.31 -4.72 -10.43
C PHE A 100 -11.55 -4.42 -9.62
N TYR A 101 -11.43 -4.58 -8.31
CA TYR A 101 -12.41 -4.13 -7.34
C TYR A 101 -11.69 -3.61 -6.11
N PHE A 102 -12.18 -2.51 -5.60
CA PHE A 102 -11.73 -1.91 -4.35
C PHE A 102 -12.94 -1.34 -3.62
N GLU A 103 -12.95 -1.51 -2.31
CA GLU A 103 -13.91 -0.83 -1.46
C GLU A 103 -13.25 -0.37 -0.17
N ALA A 104 -13.73 0.76 0.36
CA ALA A 104 -13.30 1.28 1.64
C ALA A 104 -14.48 1.84 2.43
N ARG A 105 -14.50 1.51 3.72
CA ARG A 105 -15.58 1.82 4.66
C ARG A 105 -15.05 2.57 5.89
N PRO A 106 -15.84 3.48 6.48
CA PRO A 106 -15.49 4.08 7.76
C PRO A 106 -15.35 3.03 8.89
N PRO A 107 -14.67 3.38 10.00
CA PRO A 107 -14.73 2.64 11.24
C PRO A 107 -16.18 2.48 11.68
N GLY A 108 -16.59 1.26 12.07
CA GLY A 108 -18.00 0.91 12.28
C GLY A 108 -18.49 -0.18 11.32
N GLY A 109 -17.70 -0.52 10.30
CA GLY A 109 -17.91 -1.72 9.48
C GLY A 109 -19.25 -1.68 8.74
N ASN A 110 -19.98 -2.80 8.78
CA ASN A 110 -21.24 -3.00 8.05
C ASN A 110 -22.41 -2.11 8.54
N VAL A 111 -22.23 -1.36 9.63
CA VAL A 111 -23.25 -0.43 10.14
C VAL A 111 -23.27 0.86 9.34
N LEU A 112 -22.11 1.29 8.85
CA LEU A 112 -21.98 2.49 8.03
C LEU A 112 -21.90 2.11 6.55
N PRO A 113 -22.45 2.94 5.65
CA PRO A 113 -22.33 2.68 4.22
C PRO A 113 -20.87 2.69 3.79
N THR A 114 -20.59 1.92 2.73
CA THR A 114 -19.30 1.99 2.04
C THR A 114 -19.03 3.43 1.63
N ALA A 115 -17.87 3.99 1.98
CA ALA A 115 -17.53 5.36 1.63
C ALA A 115 -17.23 5.49 0.14
N ILE A 116 -16.46 4.53 -0.38
CA ILE A 116 -16.11 4.43 -1.79
C ILE A 116 -16.04 2.96 -2.20
N ALA A 117 -16.60 2.66 -3.36
CA ALA A 117 -16.35 1.43 -4.10
C ALA A 117 -15.88 1.80 -5.50
N ALA A 118 -14.92 1.07 -6.05
CA ALA A 118 -14.44 1.27 -7.41
C ALA A 118 -14.17 -0.09 -8.04
N GLY A 119 -14.37 -0.18 -9.34
CA GLY A 119 -14.11 -1.40 -10.07
C GLY A 119 -13.85 -1.16 -11.54
N SER A 120 -13.41 -2.22 -12.21
CA SER A 120 -13.25 -2.23 -13.66
C SER A 120 -13.32 -3.64 -14.22
N THR A 121 -13.67 -3.69 -15.49
CA THR A 121 -13.61 -4.85 -16.36
C THR A 121 -12.61 -4.60 -17.49
N ASP A 122 -12.60 -5.42 -18.54
CA ASP A 122 -11.86 -5.15 -19.78
C ASP A 122 -12.39 -3.95 -20.59
N GLU A 123 -13.67 -3.62 -20.45
CA GLU A 123 -14.36 -2.59 -21.23
C GLU A 123 -14.31 -1.20 -20.55
N LYS A 124 -14.56 -1.15 -19.25
CA LYS A 124 -14.84 0.10 -18.52
C LYS A 124 -14.39 0.07 -17.07
N PHE A 125 -14.30 1.24 -16.48
CA PHE A 125 -14.09 1.42 -15.04
C PHE A 125 -15.18 2.31 -14.44
N TRP A 126 -15.40 2.15 -13.14
CA TRP A 126 -16.42 2.88 -12.39
C TRP A 126 -15.96 3.15 -10.96
N ALA A 127 -16.55 4.17 -10.34
CA ALA A 127 -16.45 4.42 -8.92
C ALA A 127 -17.78 4.95 -8.36
N LYS A 128 -18.23 4.36 -7.26
CA LYS A 128 -19.36 4.82 -6.47
C LYS A 128 -18.85 5.53 -5.22
N LEU A 129 -19.22 6.80 -5.08
CA LEU A 129 -18.95 7.64 -3.92
C LEU A 129 -20.25 7.78 -3.14
N SER A 130 -20.24 7.58 -1.82
CA SER A 130 -21.47 7.66 -1.01
C SER A 130 -21.66 9.00 -0.30
N TYR A 131 -20.69 9.92 -0.41
CA TYR A 131 -20.69 11.19 0.30
C TYR A 131 -20.07 12.29 -0.58
N PRO A 132 -20.63 13.53 -0.59
CA PRO A 132 -21.78 14.04 0.17
C PRO A 132 -23.14 13.53 -0.29
N ARG A 133 -23.21 12.92 -1.48
CA ARG A 133 -24.38 12.24 -2.02
C ARG A 133 -23.89 11.01 -2.78
N GLU A 134 -24.77 10.02 -2.97
CA GLU A 134 -24.44 8.89 -3.83
C GLU A 134 -24.24 9.35 -5.27
N GLN A 135 -23.04 9.10 -5.80
CA GLN A 135 -22.66 9.40 -7.17
C GLN A 135 -21.89 8.22 -7.76
N LEU A 136 -22.28 7.79 -8.96
CA LEU A 136 -21.61 6.76 -9.73
C LEU A 136 -20.93 7.39 -10.92
N VAL A 137 -19.60 7.41 -10.94
CA VAL A 137 -18.81 7.88 -12.08
C VAL A 137 -18.29 6.68 -12.87
N TYR A 138 -18.29 6.76 -14.20
CA TYR A 138 -17.75 5.68 -15.04
C TYR A 138 -17.19 6.19 -16.37
N ALA A 139 -16.39 5.37 -17.04
CA ALA A 139 -15.99 5.56 -18.43
C ALA A 139 -15.50 4.25 -19.08
N ARG A 140 -15.65 4.18 -20.40
CA ARG A 140 -15.02 3.13 -21.24
C ARG A 140 -13.56 3.49 -21.49
N TYR A 141 -12.66 2.51 -21.44
CA TYR A 141 -11.23 2.77 -21.60
C TYR A 141 -10.88 3.40 -22.95
N ALA A 142 -11.43 2.85 -24.05
CA ALA A 142 -11.16 3.35 -25.39
C ALA A 142 -11.54 4.82 -25.57
N GLU A 143 -12.71 5.21 -25.06
CA GLU A 143 -13.19 6.59 -25.11
C GLU A 143 -12.37 7.50 -24.19
N PHE A 144 -12.13 7.07 -22.95
CA PHE A 144 -11.38 7.84 -21.96
C PHE A 144 -9.93 8.13 -22.39
N GLU A 145 -9.27 7.15 -23.02
CA GLU A 145 -7.92 7.30 -23.57
C GLU A 145 -7.91 8.12 -24.87
N SER A 146 -9.01 8.17 -25.62
CA SER A 146 -9.10 9.00 -26.83
C SER A 146 -9.37 10.49 -26.56
N LEU A 147 -9.82 10.85 -25.35
CA LEU A 147 -10.10 12.25 -25.01
C LEU A 147 -8.85 13.10 -25.20
N MET A 148 -8.99 14.24 -25.86
CA MET A 148 -7.95 15.27 -25.96
C MET A 148 -8.25 16.38 -24.94
N GLY A 149 -7.25 16.83 -24.18
CA GLY A 149 -7.42 17.87 -23.15
C GLY A 149 -7.31 17.39 -21.70
N PRO A 150 -7.36 18.29 -20.71
CA PRO A 150 -7.03 17.98 -19.32
C PRO A 150 -8.02 16.99 -18.69
N ARG A 151 -7.51 16.06 -17.87
CA ARG A 151 -8.30 15.14 -17.05
C ARG A 151 -8.24 15.60 -15.57
N PRO A 152 -9.21 16.40 -15.10
CA PRO A 152 -9.15 17.04 -13.79
C PRO A 152 -9.33 16.08 -12.62
N LEU A 153 -10.14 15.02 -12.77
CA LEU A 153 -10.45 14.05 -11.71
C LEU A 153 -9.47 12.87 -11.70
N LEU A 154 -9.42 12.12 -12.79
CA LEU A 154 -8.56 10.95 -12.95
C LEU A 154 -7.52 11.26 -14.03
N PRO A 155 -6.32 11.73 -13.65
CA PRO A 155 -5.31 12.15 -14.62
C PRO A 155 -4.67 10.95 -15.35
N VAL A 156 -4.89 9.73 -14.87
CA VAL A 156 -4.42 8.45 -15.43
C VAL A 156 -5.56 7.42 -15.41
N SER A 157 -5.47 6.42 -16.28
CA SER A 157 -6.37 5.26 -16.23
C SER A 157 -6.26 4.56 -14.87
N PRO A 158 -7.38 4.14 -14.23
CA PRO A 158 -7.34 3.46 -12.94
C PRO A 158 -6.50 2.19 -12.91
N ILE A 159 -6.26 1.54 -14.06
CA ILE A 159 -5.38 0.37 -14.11
C ILE A 159 -3.96 0.68 -13.62
N TRP A 160 -3.53 1.93 -13.69
CA TRP A 160 -2.24 2.36 -13.16
C TRP A 160 -2.08 2.07 -11.67
N ILE A 161 -3.18 1.90 -10.92
CA ILE A 161 -3.13 1.47 -9.51
C ILE A 161 -2.35 0.16 -9.34
N ARG A 162 -2.38 -0.75 -10.32
CA ARG A 162 -1.59 -1.98 -10.32
C ARG A 162 -0.09 -1.67 -10.20
N GLU A 163 0.40 -0.70 -10.98
CA GLU A 163 1.79 -0.27 -10.90
C GLU A 163 2.10 0.39 -9.56
N ALA A 164 1.16 1.17 -9.01
CA ALA A 164 1.31 1.75 -7.68
C ALA A 164 1.46 0.68 -6.58
N MET A 165 0.88 -0.51 -6.77
CA MET A 165 1.03 -1.67 -5.88
C MET A 165 2.32 -2.47 -6.12
N GLY A 166 3.23 -2.01 -6.98
CA GLY A 166 4.50 -2.67 -7.28
C GLY A 166 4.41 -3.78 -8.34
N ILE A 167 3.24 -3.98 -8.95
CA ILE A 167 3.05 -4.96 -10.04
C ILE A 167 3.34 -4.24 -11.36
N ILE A 168 4.61 -4.19 -11.72
CA ILE A 168 5.11 -3.48 -12.90
C ILE A 168 5.49 -4.46 -14.00
N GLU A 169 5.12 -4.12 -15.22
CA GLU A 169 5.46 -4.84 -16.43
C GLU A 169 6.24 -3.93 -17.38
N PHE A 170 7.43 -4.39 -17.77
CA PHE A 170 8.25 -3.78 -18.81
C PHE A 170 8.00 -4.56 -20.11
N ASP A 171 7.20 -3.98 -20.99
CA ASP A 171 6.91 -4.53 -22.31
C ASP A 171 8.16 -4.44 -23.20
N PRO A 172 8.70 -5.54 -23.73
CA PRO A 172 9.90 -5.54 -24.57
C PRO A 172 9.76 -4.70 -25.86
N GLN A 173 8.54 -4.36 -26.29
CA GLN A 173 8.29 -3.48 -27.44
C GLN A 173 8.47 -2.00 -27.10
N HIS A 174 8.46 -1.64 -25.81
CA HIS A 174 8.67 -0.27 -25.38
C HIS A 174 10.16 0.08 -25.29
N LYS A 175 10.47 1.36 -25.49
CA LYS A 175 11.83 1.85 -25.28
C LYS A 175 12.08 2.01 -23.79
N HIS A 176 13.02 1.23 -23.27
CA HIS A 176 13.53 1.33 -21.92
C HIS A 176 14.96 1.88 -21.92
N THR A 177 15.25 2.80 -21.02
CA THR A 177 16.58 3.35 -20.79
C THR A 177 16.77 3.54 -19.30
N GLY A 178 17.99 3.47 -18.78
CA GLY A 178 18.16 3.71 -17.35
C GLY A 178 19.44 3.19 -16.74
N LEU A 179 19.29 2.77 -15.48
CA LEU A 179 20.33 2.63 -14.46
C LEU A 179 20.96 3.97 -14.02
N GLN A 180 20.19 5.06 -14.11
CA GLN A 180 20.62 6.34 -13.57
C GLN A 180 20.66 6.25 -12.05
N ARG A 181 21.87 6.29 -11.48
CA ARG A 181 22.07 6.20 -10.03
C ARG A 181 21.55 7.46 -9.34
N ARG A 182 20.83 7.25 -8.24
CA ARG A 182 20.39 8.27 -7.31
C ARG A 182 21.37 8.37 -6.13
N PRO A 183 21.39 9.50 -5.39
CA PRO A 183 22.30 9.67 -4.25
C PRO A 183 22.18 8.61 -3.14
N ASN A 184 21.03 7.96 -3.04
CA ASN A 184 20.78 6.89 -2.08
C ASN A 184 21.21 5.49 -2.57
N GLY A 185 21.84 5.39 -3.74
CA GLY A 185 22.30 4.13 -4.32
C GLY A 185 21.26 3.37 -5.15
N TRP A 186 19.99 3.80 -5.13
CA TRP A 186 18.95 3.26 -6.00
C TRP A 186 19.16 3.70 -7.45
N VAL A 187 18.53 2.98 -8.37
CA VAL A 187 18.59 3.25 -9.80
C VAL A 187 17.23 3.62 -10.36
N GLU A 188 17.23 4.43 -11.41
CA GLU A 188 16.03 4.79 -12.15
C GLU A 188 16.01 4.12 -13.53
N ILE A 189 14.84 3.56 -13.87
CA ILE A 189 14.51 3.04 -15.20
C ILE A 189 13.42 3.93 -15.79
N GLU A 190 13.68 4.50 -16.95
CA GLU A 190 12.74 5.30 -17.74
C GLU A 190 12.17 4.46 -18.90
N SER A 191 10.85 4.51 -19.09
CA SER A 191 10.13 3.83 -20.17
C SER A 191 9.27 4.83 -20.93
N HIS A 192 9.28 4.74 -22.26
CA HIS A 192 8.34 5.48 -23.12
C HIS A 192 7.17 4.58 -23.48
N ILE A 193 5.97 4.95 -23.03
CA ILE A 193 4.74 4.18 -23.22
C ILE A 193 3.88 4.91 -24.24
N PRO A 194 3.68 4.36 -25.45
CA PRO A 194 2.75 4.92 -26.42
C PRO A 194 1.32 4.98 -25.84
N SER A 195 0.61 6.06 -26.15
CA SER A 195 -0.80 6.24 -25.80
C SER A 195 -1.46 7.09 -26.89
N PRO A 196 -2.77 6.90 -27.16
CA PRO A 196 -3.53 7.76 -28.06
C PRO A 196 -3.39 9.27 -27.76
N ARG A 197 -3.01 9.64 -26.52
CA ARG A 197 -2.82 11.03 -26.07
C ARG A 197 -1.40 11.60 -26.25
N GLY A 198 -0.54 10.94 -27.02
CA GLY A 198 0.83 11.38 -27.26
C GLY A 198 1.88 10.75 -26.33
N GLY A 199 1.49 9.70 -25.61
CA GLY A 199 2.41 8.87 -24.82
C GLY A 199 2.73 9.38 -23.41
N TYR A 200 3.30 8.47 -22.63
CA TYR A 200 3.74 8.70 -21.26
C TYR A 200 5.22 8.38 -21.10
N ILE A 201 5.85 9.05 -20.13
CA ILE A 201 7.16 8.72 -19.62
C ILE A 201 6.95 8.16 -18.22
N ARG A 202 7.22 6.85 -18.08
CA ARG A 202 7.18 6.15 -16.81
C ARG A 202 8.60 6.08 -16.24
N LYS A 203 8.79 6.54 -15.00
CA LYS A 203 10.04 6.33 -14.26
C LYS A 203 9.79 5.40 -13.09
N VAL A 204 10.60 4.36 -12.96
CA VAL A 204 10.57 3.39 -11.87
C VAL A 204 11.89 3.45 -11.12
N VAL A 205 11.83 3.54 -9.81
CA VAL A 205 12.99 3.65 -8.92
C VAL A 205 13.12 2.37 -8.14
N VAL A 206 14.30 1.77 -8.21
CA VAL A 206 14.52 0.39 -7.79
C VAL A 206 15.78 0.31 -6.95
N ASP A 207 15.74 -0.50 -5.89
CA ASP A 207 16.97 -0.96 -5.25
C ASP A 207 17.61 -2.03 -6.16
N PRO A 208 18.77 -1.76 -6.79
CA PRO A 208 19.35 -2.69 -7.76
C PRO A 208 19.86 -3.98 -7.12
N LYS A 209 20.06 -4.03 -5.79
CA LYS A 209 20.54 -5.21 -5.09
C LYS A 209 19.40 -6.16 -4.74
N LEU A 210 18.27 -5.59 -4.30
CA LEU A 210 17.10 -6.33 -3.82
C LEU A 210 16.00 -6.49 -4.88
N ALA A 211 16.12 -5.77 -6.00
CA ALA A 211 15.09 -5.64 -7.04
C ALA A 211 13.72 -5.16 -6.49
N THR A 212 13.73 -4.34 -5.43
CA THR A 212 12.51 -3.76 -4.84
C THR A 212 12.17 -2.42 -5.46
N ILE A 213 10.92 -2.23 -5.87
CA ILE A 213 10.43 -0.97 -6.45
C ILE A 213 10.03 -0.02 -5.33
N HIS A 214 10.66 1.15 -5.24
CA HIS A 214 10.39 2.15 -4.21
C HIS A 214 9.56 3.33 -4.69
N GLN A 215 9.54 3.58 -6.00
CA GLN A 215 8.76 4.68 -6.56
C GLN A 215 8.39 4.35 -8.00
N THR A 216 7.16 4.70 -8.40
CA THR A 216 6.78 4.81 -9.81
C THR A 216 6.15 6.17 -10.05
N THR A 217 6.46 6.78 -11.20
CA THR A 217 5.87 8.05 -11.63
C THR A 217 5.46 7.96 -13.08
N LEU A 218 4.37 8.64 -13.41
CA LEU A 218 3.88 8.80 -14.77
C LEU A 218 3.85 10.28 -15.13
N THR A 219 4.47 10.61 -16.25
CA THR A 219 4.58 11.96 -16.79
C THR A 219 4.03 11.97 -18.21
N GLU A 220 3.25 13.00 -18.55
CA GLU A 220 2.79 13.18 -19.93
C GLU A 220 3.96 13.58 -20.83
N ALA A 221 4.20 12.85 -21.92
CA ALA A 221 5.41 13.03 -22.72
C ALA A 221 5.45 14.40 -23.42
N SER A 222 4.28 14.90 -23.87
CA SER A 222 4.14 16.16 -24.59
C SER A 222 4.36 17.39 -23.71
N THR A 223 3.77 17.42 -22.52
CA THR A 223 3.82 18.57 -21.60
C THR A 223 4.90 18.45 -20.53
N ARG A 224 5.49 17.27 -20.36
CA ARG A 224 6.43 16.94 -19.27
C ARG A 224 5.83 17.12 -17.88
N ARG A 225 4.50 17.20 -17.77
CA ARG A 225 3.78 17.31 -16.51
C ARG A 225 3.63 15.93 -15.86
N MET A 226 4.06 15.80 -14.60
CA MET A 226 3.78 14.61 -13.81
C MET A 226 2.28 14.54 -13.51
N ILE A 227 1.69 13.38 -13.71
CA ILE A 227 0.24 13.14 -13.58
C ILE A 227 -0.10 12.11 -12.50
N ALA A 228 0.84 11.24 -12.15
CA ALA A 228 0.71 10.31 -11.05
C ALA A 228 2.06 9.96 -10.44
N SER A 229 2.10 9.69 -9.14
CA SER A 229 3.23 9.08 -8.46
C SER A 229 2.78 8.14 -7.35
N ALA A 230 3.55 7.09 -7.11
CA ALA A 230 3.38 6.21 -5.95
C ALA A 230 4.73 5.95 -5.31
N ASP A 231 4.79 6.13 -3.99
CA ASP A 231 5.93 5.79 -3.15
C ASP A 231 5.62 4.48 -2.41
N MET A 232 6.55 3.54 -2.43
CA MET A 232 6.37 2.15 -1.98
C MET A 232 7.37 1.82 -0.88
N SER A 233 6.89 1.23 0.21
CA SER A 233 7.73 0.89 1.36
C SER A 233 7.28 -0.37 2.08
N LYS A 234 8.06 -0.78 3.10
CA LYS A 234 7.83 -1.98 3.92
C LYS A 234 7.71 -3.25 3.07
N HIS A 235 8.60 -3.40 2.09
CA HIS A 235 8.58 -4.53 1.17
C HIS A 235 8.67 -5.87 1.87
N THR A 236 7.86 -6.81 1.41
CA THR A 236 7.81 -8.20 1.87
C THR A 236 8.02 -9.09 0.65
N TYR A 237 8.89 -10.09 0.77
CA TYR A 237 9.16 -11.07 -0.26
C TYR A 237 8.16 -12.23 -0.21
N PHE A 238 7.57 -12.52 -1.37
CA PHE A 238 6.61 -13.58 -1.57
C PHE A 238 7.22 -14.65 -2.47
N GLY A 239 7.79 -15.69 -1.85
CA GLY A 239 8.51 -16.75 -2.56
C GLY A 239 7.66 -17.54 -3.56
N GLU A 240 6.35 -17.62 -3.34
CA GLU A 240 5.41 -18.30 -4.24
C GLU A 240 5.24 -17.63 -5.61
N VAL A 241 5.47 -16.31 -5.68
CA VAL A 241 5.43 -15.52 -6.93
C VAL A 241 6.79 -14.92 -7.30
N GLY A 242 7.81 -15.09 -6.45
CA GLY A 242 9.19 -14.67 -6.71
C GLY A 242 9.40 -13.17 -6.71
N VAL A 243 8.55 -12.40 -6.02
CA VAL A 243 8.61 -10.93 -6.01
C VAL A 243 8.52 -10.34 -4.62
N ALA A 244 9.11 -9.15 -4.44
CA ALA A 244 8.91 -8.33 -3.26
C ALA A 244 7.87 -7.24 -3.54
N LEU A 245 6.79 -7.23 -2.76
CA LEU A 245 5.71 -6.24 -2.90
C LEU A 245 5.68 -5.29 -1.70
N PRO A 246 5.26 -4.03 -1.89
CA PRO A 246 5.09 -3.08 -0.79
C PRO A 246 3.94 -3.47 0.12
N MET A 247 4.11 -3.21 1.41
CA MET A 247 3.04 -3.30 2.41
C MET A 247 2.48 -1.92 2.78
N GLU A 248 3.10 -0.85 2.28
CA GLU A 248 2.59 0.51 2.40
C GLU A 248 2.86 1.26 1.09
N VAL A 249 1.81 1.84 0.53
CA VAL A 249 1.84 2.59 -0.73
C VAL A 249 1.22 3.96 -0.51
N HIS A 250 1.94 5.01 -0.87
CA HIS A 250 1.44 6.38 -0.86
C HIS A 250 1.24 6.87 -2.30
N VAL A 251 -0.01 7.11 -2.67
CA VAL A 251 -0.42 7.48 -4.03
C VAL A 251 -0.73 8.97 -4.10
N LYS A 252 -0.28 9.61 -5.18
CA LYS A 252 -0.65 10.97 -5.57
C LYS A 252 -1.10 11.00 -7.03
N LEU A 253 -2.30 11.50 -7.28
CA LEU A 253 -2.80 11.79 -8.61
C LEU A 253 -2.85 13.31 -8.81
N LEU A 254 -2.14 13.80 -9.83
CA LEU A 254 -1.91 15.21 -10.07
C LEU A 254 -2.83 15.70 -11.22
N GLY A 255 -4.12 15.82 -10.90
CA GLY A 255 -5.15 16.36 -11.77
C GLY A 255 -5.20 17.89 -11.73
N ARG A 256 -6.41 18.45 -11.75
CA ARG A 256 -6.62 19.87 -11.41
C ARG A 256 -6.45 20.09 -9.92
N GLU A 257 -6.95 19.13 -9.15
CA GLU A 257 -6.72 19.00 -7.71
C GLU A 257 -5.84 17.77 -7.49
N THR A 258 -5.08 17.77 -6.39
CA THR A 258 -4.23 16.63 -6.04
C THR A 258 -5.03 15.68 -5.16
N LEU A 259 -5.24 14.46 -5.63
CA LEU A 259 -5.76 13.38 -4.80
C LEU A 259 -4.57 12.64 -4.18
N SER A 260 -4.54 12.52 -2.85
CA SER A 260 -3.47 11.83 -2.13
C SER A 260 -4.04 10.86 -1.11
N PHE A 261 -3.53 9.64 -1.06
CA PHE A 261 -3.92 8.65 -0.07
C PHE A 261 -2.81 7.62 0.18
N THR A 262 -2.81 7.03 1.38
CA THR A 262 -1.94 5.92 1.76
C THR A 262 -2.77 4.67 1.92
N VAL A 263 -2.29 3.57 1.36
CA VAL A 263 -2.82 2.21 1.53
C VAL A 263 -1.81 1.41 2.34
N GLU A 264 -2.21 0.96 3.52
CA GLU A 264 -1.48 -0.04 4.31
C GLU A 264 -2.10 -1.41 4.02
N ILE A 265 -1.29 -2.35 3.54
CA ILE A 265 -1.69 -3.72 3.22
C ILE A 265 -1.22 -4.63 4.34
N SER A 266 -2.10 -5.47 4.89
CA SER A 266 -1.69 -6.44 5.92
C SER A 266 -1.23 -7.77 5.31
N ASN A 267 -1.87 -8.20 4.22
CA ASN A 267 -1.51 -9.42 3.49
C ASN A 267 -1.91 -9.35 2.02
N TYR A 268 -1.28 -10.20 1.21
CA TYR A 268 -1.67 -10.52 -0.15
C TYR A 268 -2.02 -12.00 -0.24
N LEU A 269 -3.04 -12.31 -1.01
CA LEU A 269 -3.35 -13.65 -1.49
C LEU A 269 -3.13 -13.65 -2.99
N PHE A 270 -2.27 -14.54 -3.49
CA PHE A 270 -1.93 -14.60 -4.91
C PHE A 270 -2.61 -15.75 -5.60
N ASN A 271 -3.01 -15.52 -6.85
CA ASN A 271 -3.43 -16.57 -7.79
C ASN A 271 -4.51 -17.51 -7.21
N GLN A 272 -5.31 -17.00 -6.28
CA GLN A 272 -6.49 -17.70 -5.78
C GLN A 272 -7.56 -17.65 -6.88
N THR A 273 -8.29 -18.75 -7.04
CA THR A 273 -9.34 -18.89 -8.06
C THR A 273 -10.50 -17.95 -7.73
N THR A 274 -10.43 -16.73 -8.25
CA THR A 274 -11.61 -15.88 -8.41
C THR A 274 -12.29 -16.32 -9.70
N ALA A 275 -13.59 -16.61 -9.66
CA ALA A 275 -14.32 -16.92 -10.88
C ALA A 275 -14.09 -15.81 -11.91
N GLU A 276 -13.82 -16.15 -13.18
CA GLU A 276 -13.55 -15.16 -14.25
C GLU A 276 -14.66 -14.11 -14.39
N SER A 277 -15.85 -14.41 -13.89
CA SER A 277 -16.98 -13.50 -13.73
C SER A 277 -17.31 -13.31 -12.24
N ASP A 278 -16.50 -12.51 -11.54
CA ASP A 278 -16.88 -11.97 -10.24
C ASP A 278 -17.77 -10.75 -10.46
N ALA A 279 -19.04 -10.85 -10.05
CA ALA A 279 -20.00 -9.76 -10.16
C ALA A 279 -19.55 -8.48 -9.45
N ARG A 280 -18.55 -8.54 -8.55
CA ARG A 280 -17.95 -7.36 -7.92
C ARG A 280 -17.19 -6.45 -8.88
N TYR A 281 -16.69 -6.96 -10.02
CA TYR A 281 -16.01 -6.14 -11.02
C TYR A 281 -16.98 -5.27 -11.82
N GLU A 282 -18.22 -5.73 -11.96
CA GLU A 282 -19.25 -5.06 -12.73
C GLU A 282 -19.71 -3.76 -12.09
N MET A 283 -20.11 -2.82 -12.93
CA MET A 283 -20.70 -1.58 -12.47
C MET A 283 -22.03 -1.89 -11.75
N PRO A 284 -22.26 -1.36 -10.55
CA PRO A 284 -23.50 -1.58 -9.83
C PRO A 284 -24.70 -0.97 -10.58
N ASP A 285 -25.91 -1.43 -10.25
CA ASP A 285 -27.15 -0.80 -10.72
C ASP A 285 -27.14 0.70 -10.38
N SER A 286 -27.38 1.51 -11.40
CA SER A 286 -27.38 2.96 -11.33
C SER A 286 -28.75 3.55 -10.99
N THR A 287 -29.78 2.71 -10.84
CA THR A 287 -31.15 3.13 -10.55
C THR A 287 -31.19 3.97 -9.26
N GLY A 288 -31.59 5.24 -9.39
CA GLY A 288 -31.70 6.17 -8.27
C GLY A 288 -30.38 6.84 -7.84
N ILE A 289 -29.27 6.58 -8.54
CA ILE A 289 -27.95 7.16 -8.25
C ILE A 289 -27.59 8.23 -9.28
N ASP A 290 -27.05 9.38 -8.84
CA ASP A 290 -26.50 10.40 -9.73
C ASP A 290 -25.34 9.81 -10.54
N THR A 291 -25.57 9.51 -11.81
CA THR A 291 -24.63 8.76 -12.65
C THR A 291 -23.98 9.66 -13.68
N VAL A 292 -22.65 9.66 -13.69
CA VAL A 292 -21.82 10.55 -14.49
C VAL A 292 -20.92 9.75 -15.42
N ASP A 293 -21.13 9.90 -16.73
CA ASP A 293 -20.18 9.49 -17.75
C ASP A 293 -19.04 10.51 -17.83
N LEU A 294 -17.84 10.12 -17.39
CA LEU A 294 -16.68 11.01 -17.38
C LEU A 294 -16.31 11.46 -18.79
N THR A 295 -16.49 10.64 -19.82
CA THR A 295 -16.09 11.00 -21.18
C THR A 295 -16.96 12.14 -21.72
N ARG A 296 -18.27 12.06 -21.48
CA ARG A 296 -19.23 13.09 -21.87
C ARG A 296 -18.98 14.40 -21.15
N VAL A 297 -18.75 14.34 -19.83
CA VAL A 297 -18.59 15.56 -19.04
C VAL A 297 -17.25 16.25 -19.32
N LEU A 298 -16.18 15.48 -19.55
CA LEU A 298 -14.87 16.00 -19.93
C LEU A 298 -14.87 16.60 -21.33
N ALA A 299 -15.52 15.95 -22.31
CA ALA A 299 -15.67 16.49 -23.66
C ALA A 299 -16.41 17.83 -23.68
N ASN A 300 -17.40 18.00 -22.79
CA ASN A 300 -18.19 19.23 -22.69
C ASN A 300 -17.56 20.30 -21.78
N GLY A 301 -16.46 20.00 -21.08
CA GLY A 301 -15.82 20.92 -20.14
C GLY A 301 -16.66 21.25 -18.89
N GLN A 302 -17.69 20.44 -18.58
CA GLN A 302 -18.70 20.73 -17.55
C GLN A 302 -18.50 19.94 -16.25
N PHE A 303 -17.30 19.44 -15.97
CA PHE A 303 -17.09 18.62 -14.77
C PHE A 303 -17.00 19.47 -13.50
N THR A 304 -18.05 19.45 -12.70
CA THR A 304 -18.04 19.85 -11.29
C THR A 304 -18.13 18.59 -10.43
N PRO A 305 -17.01 18.06 -9.87
CA PRO A 305 -17.11 16.99 -8.90
C PRO A 305 -17.95 17.48 -7.72
N ALA A 306 -18.70 16.58 -7.09
CA ALA A 306 -19.15 16.86 -5.73
C ALA A 306 -17.88 17.13 -4.91
N SER A 307 -17.73 18.36 -4.41
CA SER A 307 -16.56 18.76 -3.63
C SER A 307 -16.29 17.73 -2.55
N THR A 308 -15.07 17.19 -2.47
CA THR A 308 -14.64 16.26 -1.42
C THR A 308 -14.88 16.93 -0.07
N PRO A 309 -15.89 16.54 0.72
CA PRO A 309 -16.14 17.21 1.97
C PRO A 309 -15.21 16.58 3.01
N LYS A 310 -14.61 17.41 3.86
CA LYS A 310 -13.95 16.95 5.08
C LYS A 310 -15.00 16.21 5.90
N TYR A 311 -14.98 14.88 5.91
CA TYR A 311 -15.89 14.11 6.75
C TYR A 311 -15.55 14.45 8.21
N THR A 312 -16.40 15.24 8.83
CA THR A 312 -16.43 15.44 10.26
C THR A 312 -17.56 14.56 10.76
N PRO A 313 -17.30 13.49 11.54
CA PRO A 313 -18.39 12.72 12.11
C PRO A 313 -19.27 13.67 12.91
N GLU A 314 -20.54 13.74 12.55
CA GLU A 314 -21.52 14.52 13.29
C GLU A 314 -21.56 13.96 14.72
N ARG A 315 -21.11 14.77 15.68
CA ARG A 315 -21.03 14.38 17.09
C ARG A 315 -22.44 14.01 17.52
N THR A 316 -22.65 12.72 17.81
CA THR A 316 -23.94 12.16 18.22
C THR A 316 -24.64 13.09 19.20
N ALA A 317 -25.85 13.51 18.81
CA ALA A 317 -26.72 14.33 19.62
C ALA A 317 -26.79 13.76 21.04
N THR A 318 -26.48 14.61 22.00
CA THR A 318 -26.70 14.38 23.42
C THR A 318 -28.16 13.97 23.61
N LEU A 319 -28.39 12.74 24.06
CA LEU A 319 -29.71 12.23 24.43
C LEU A 319 -30.37 13.19 25.43
N PRO A 320 -31.61 13.66 25.20
CA PRO A 320 -32.36 14.42 26.18
C PRO A 320 -33.06 13.45 27.15
N GLY A 321 -32.79 13.55 28.46
CA GLY A 321 -33.69 12.95 29.45
C GLY A 321 -33.09 12.57 30.81
N HIS A 322 -33.43 13.39 31.80
CA HIS A 322 -33.76 13.07 33.21
C HIS A 322 -32.74 12.35 34.12
N TYR A 323 -32.40 12.97 35.26
CA TYR A 323 -33.14 12.76 36.52
C TYR A 323 -32.79 13.88 37.53
N SER A 324 -33.81 14.51 38.09
CA SER A 324 -33.72 15.33 39.30
C SER A 324 -33.73 14.40 40.51
N VAL A 325 -32.78 14.56 41.43
CA VAL A 325 -32.91 14.08 42.82
C VAL A 325 -32.33 15.15 43.74
N ARG A 326 -33.25 15.69 44.55
CA ARG A 326 -33.13 16.42 45.83
C ARG A 326 -31.79 16.99 46.26
#